data_AF-A0A0J0YFI3-F1
#
_entry.id   AF-A0A0J0YFI3-F1
#
_cell.length_a   1.000
_cell.length_b   1.000
_cell.length_c   1.000
_cell.angle_alpha   90.00
_cell.angle_beta   90.00
_cell.angle_gamma   90.00
#
_symmetry.space_group_name_H-M   'P 1'
#
loop_
_entity.id
_entity.type
_entity.pdbx_description
1 polymer ?
#
loop_
_entity_poly.entity_id
_entity_poly.type
_entity_poly.pdbx_seq_one_letter_code
_entity_poly.pdbx_strand_id
1 'polypeptide(L)'
;MPAELPASDVAEYPGLVQDPVVIQPSPVTEIQESPPSSLSLGRVESGGAAEPSTTPDLPTPTQPAPPVIEPGAAQAVENLASSQERVLASQALGLIEYDWQNSLKGWELRFLGSRTGYRGMTYPDDRRIEVYLRDGDTPTSLAHVVAHELGHAVDLTFFDDGDRRAWMSARKVGSGVPWFVGPGGADFSSGCGDFAESFAWWQVGPPAWFSELGSPPTAAQLGVLVGLVVLPGLPR
;
A
#
# COMPACT_ATOMS: atom_id res chain seq x y z
N MET A 1 -57.03 -9.39 5.44
CA MET A 1 -55.91 -9.57 6.38
C MET A 1 -54.65 -9.72 5.53
N PRO A 2 -53.92 -8.64 5.19
CA PRO A 2 -52.63 -8.80 4.55
C PRO A 2 -51.56 -9.06 5.61
N ALA A 3 -50.70 -10.04 5.35
CA ALA A 3 -49.56 -10.38 6.20
C ALA A 3 -48.51 -9.26 6.15
N GLU A 4 -48.10 -8.78 7.32
CA GLU A 4 -46.92 -7.92 7.49
C GLU A 4 -45.66 -8.68 7.07
N LEU A 5 -44.89 -8.08 6.16
CA LEU A 5 -43.49 -8.44 5.93
C LEU A 5 -42.68 -7.96 7.15
N PRO A 6 -41.78 -8.77 7.73
CA PRO A 6 -40.95 -8.29 8.81
C PRO A 6 -40.04 -7.17 8.28
N ALA A 7 -39.99 -6.09 9.07
CA ALA A 7 -39.12 -4.95 8.86
C ALA A 7 -37.69 -5.41 8.58
N SER A 8 -37.13 -4.90 7.48
CA SER A 8 -35.71 -4.90 7.22
C SER A 8 -35.01 -4.20 8.38
N ASP A 9 -34.37 -4.99 9.25
CA ASP A 9 -33.33 -4.52 10.17
C ASP A 9 -32.16 -4.02 9.31
N VAL A 10 -32.26 -2.75 8.93
CA VAL A 10 -31.08 -1.95 8.61
C VAL A 10 -30.36 -1.80 9.93
N ALA A 11 -29.35 -2.64 10.16
CA ALA A 11 -28.38 -2.39 11.22
C ALA A 11 -27.77 -1.03 10.94
N GLU A 12 -28.26 -0.01 11.65
CA GLU A 12 -27.54 1.24 11.84
C GLU A 12 -26.19 0.83 12.45
N TYR A 13 -25.11 0.93 11.68
CA TYR A 13 -23.75 0.82 12.18
C TYR A 13 -23.32 2.23 12.58
N PRO A 14 -23.49 2.65 13.85
CA PRO A 14 -23.06 3.96 14.30
C PRO A 14 -21.54 4.06 14.22
N GLY A 15 -21.03 4.89 13.31
CA GLY A 15 -19.70 5.51 13.35
C GLY A 15 -18.52 4.55 13.36
N LEU A 16 -18.22 3.92 12.23
CA LEU A 16 -16.93 3.27 11.98
C LEU A 16 -15.90 4.34 11.56
N VAL A 17 -15.47 5.15 12.54
CA VAL A 17 -14.16 5.80 12.42
C VAL A 17 -13.14 4.69 12.69
N GLN A 18 -12.52 4.15 11.64
CA GLN A 18 -11.33 3.33 11.84
C GLN A 18 -10.22 4.24 12.38
N ASP A 19 -9.92 4.05 13.67
CA ASP A 19 -8.75 4.61 14.34
C ASP A 19 -7.47 3.85 13.89
N PRO A 20 -6.28 4.44 14.05
CA PRO A 20 -5.24 4.49 13.02
C PRO A 20 -4.28 3.31 12.87
N VAL A 21 -3.66 3.23 11.70
CA VAL A 21 -2.38 2.53 11.47
C VAL A 21 -1.27 3.20 12.30
N VAL A 22 -1.09 2.75 13.54
CA VAL A 22 0.05 3.12 14.41
C VAL A 22 1.24 2.25 14.04
N ILE A 23 2.15 2.77 13.20
CA ILE A 23 3.45 2.13 13.00
C ILE A 23 4.38 2.54 14.14
N GLN A 24 4.59 1.65 15.13
CA GLN A 24 5.79 1.74 15.95
C GLN A 24 6.99 1.19 15.16
N PRO A 25 8.13 1.89 15.11
CA PRO A 25 9.34 1.34 14.50
C PRO A 25 9.81 0.13 15.31
N SER A 26 9.83 -1.04 14.69
CA SER A 26 10.75 -2.09 15.14
C SER A 26 12.19 -1.61 14.95
N PRO A 27 13.12 -1.94 15.86
CA PRO A 27 14.52 -1.56 15.72
C PRO A 27 15.07 -2.13 14.41
N VAL A 28 15.72 -1.26 13.64
CA VAL A 28 16.60 -1.66 12.55
C VAL A 28 17.59 -2.64 13.15
N THR A 29 17.47 -3.92 12.79
CA THR A 29 18.58 -4.85 13.01
C THR A 29 19.67 -4.40 12.05
N GLU A 30 20.63 -3.67 12.61
CA GLU A 30 21.90 -3.32 11.99
C GLU A 30 22.47 -4.59 11.36
N ILE A 31 22.45 -4.65 10.03
CA ILE A 31 23.18 -5.68 9.30
C ILE A 31 24.64 -5.29 9.48
N GLN A 32 25.28 -5.95 10.44
CA GLN A 32 26.67 -5.77 10.77
C GLN A 32 27.50 -6.13 9.52
N GLU A 33 27.91 -5.11 8.75
CA GLU A 33 28.87 -5.25 7.67
C GLU A 33 30.15 -5.84 8.25
N SER A 34 30.45 -7.08 7.85
CA SER A 34 31.77 -7.66 8.09
C SER A 34 32.79 -6.91 7.21
N PRO A 35 33.91 -6.40 7.76
CA PRO A 35 34.91 -5.72 6.95
C PRO A 35 35.59 -6.72 5.99
N PRO A 36 35.92 -6.33 4.75
CA PRO A 36 36.78 -7.15 3.91
C PRO A 36 38.20 -7.19 4.51
N SER A 37 38.64 -8.40 4.84
CA SER A 37 40.02 -8.71 5.22
C SER A 37 41.02 -8.20 4.20
N SER A 38 41.97 -7.39 4.66
CA SER A 38 43.16 -7.00 3.91
C SER A 38 44.21 -8.10 3.97
N LEU A 39 44.67 -8.59 2.81
CA LEU A 39 45.94 -9.31 2.69
C LEU A 39 46.72 -8.83 1.46
N SER A 40 47.76 -8.04 1.79
CA SER A 40 49.07 -7.84 1.17
C SER A 40 49.30 -7.97 -0.34
N LEU A 41 49.73 -6.82 -0.87
CA LEU A 41 50.76 -6.58 -1.89
C LEU A 41 51.68 -7.76 -2.27
N GLY A 42 51.55 -8.18 -3.53
CA GLY A 42 52.60 -8.85 -4.30
C GLY A 42 53.12 -7.94 -5.41
N ARG A 43 54.41 -7.65 -5.37
CA ARG A 43 55.20 -6.87 -6.33
C ARG A 43 55.36 -7.60 -7.67
N VAL A 44 55.25 -6.88 -8.79
CA VAL A 44 56.07 -7.07 -10.01
C VAL A 44 56.10 -5.76 -10.83
N GLU A 45 57.29 -5.44 -11.36
CA GLU A 45 57.63 -4.21 -12.08
C GLU A 45 57.36 -4.28 -13.60
N SER A 46 57.26 -3.07 -14.17
CA SER A 46 57.80 -2.61 -15.47
C SER A 46 57.03 -2.85 -16.77
N GLY A 47 56.70 -1.71 -17.43
CA GLY A 47 57.00 -1.52 -18.85
C GLY A 47 55.84 -1.03 -19.73
N GLY A 48 55.98 0.18 -20.30
CA GLY A 48 55.52 0.43 -21.69
C GLY A 48 54.51 1.54 -21.94
N ALA A 49 55.05 2.66 -22.46
CA ALA A 49 54.53 3.52 -23.54
C ALA A 49 53.12 4.16 -23.49
N ALA A 50 53.10 5.47 -23.70
CA ALA A 50 51.95 6.35 -23.84
C ALA A 50 51.28 6.24 -25.22
N GLU A 51 49.94 6.33 -25.27
CA GLU A 51 49.15 6.83 -26.41
C GLU A 51 47.90 7.58 -25.90
N PRO A 52 47.47 8.69 -26.54
CA PRO A 52 46.27 9.43 -26.17
C PRO A 52 45.03 8.82 -26.84
N SER A 53 44.11 8.26 -26.04
CA SER A 53 42.81 7.81 -26.54
C SER A 53 41.71 8.81 -26.18
N THR A 54 41.12 9.37 -27.24
CA THR A 54 39.90 10.19 -27.26
C THR A 54 38.73 9.46 -26.60
N THR A 55 38.13 10.08 -25.60
CA THR A 55 36.90 9.61 -24.93
C THR A 55 35.68 9.88 -25.82
N PRO A 56 34.83 8.88 -26.14
CA PRO A 56 33.52 9.14 -26.72
C PRO A 56 32.60 9.78 -25.67
N ASP A 57 31.96 10.88 -26.03
CA ASP A 57 30.94 11.56 -25.24
C ASP A 57 29.74 10.61 -25.04
N LEU A 58 29.44 10.22 -23.80
CA LEU A 58 28.27 9.40 -23.49
C LEU A 58 27.01 10.28 -23.59
N PRO A 59 25.91 9.80 -24.21
CA PRO A 59 24.65 10.54 -24.21
C PRO A 59 24.12 10.69 -22.78
N THR A 60 23.71 11.92 -22.44
CA THR A 60 22.99 12.22 -21.19
C THR A 60 21.75 11.34 -21.08
N PRO A 61 21.52 10.65 -19.96
CA PRO A 61 20.28 9.88 -19.77
C PRO A 61 19.08 10.85 -19.80
N THR A 62 18.23 10.69 -20.81
CA THR A 62 16.96 11.40 -20.91
C THR A 62 16.06 10.86 -19.80
N GLN A 63 15.68 11.73 -18.86
CA GLN A 63 14.72 11.39 -17.81
C GLN A 63 13.40 10.93 -18.48
N PRO A 64 12.84 9.77 -18.10
CA PRO A 64 11.55 9.33 -18.61
C PRO A 64 10.50 10.42 -18.37
N ALA A 65 9.65 10.67 -19.37
CA ALA A 65 8.51 11.55 -19.19
C ALA A 65 7.67 11.07 -17.99
N PRO A 66 7.19 11.98 -17.13
CA PRO A 66 6.34 11.59 -16.02
C PRO A 66 5.10 10.83 -16.56
N PRO A 67 4.63 9.79 -15.85
CA PRO A 67 3.44 9.05 -16.26
C PRO A 67 2.26 10.02 -16.41
N VAL A 68 1.41 9.77 -17.41
CA VAL A 68 0.17 10.53 -17.60
C VAL A 68 -0.71 10.28 -16.38
N ILE A 69 -0.95 11.32 -15.58
CA ILE A 69 -1.77 11.24 -14.38
C ILE A 69 -3.22 11.51 -14.76
N GLU A 70 -4.12 10.56 -14.49
CA GLU A 70 -5.56 10.70 -14.68
C GLU A 70 -6.16 11.78 -13.76
N PRO A 71 -7.28 12.44 -14.12
CA PRO A 71 -7.80 13.63 -13.42
C PRO A 71 -8.01 13.46 -11.90
N GLY A 72 -8.50 12.30 -11.44
CA GLY A 72 -8.67 12.04 -10.00
C GLY A 72 -7.34 11.91 -9.25
N ALA A 73 -6.33 11.33 -9.89
CA ALA A 73 -4.97 11.30 -9.36
C ALA A 73 -4.30 12.68 -9.42
N ALA A 74 -4.61 13.49 -10.43
CA ALA A 74 -4.12 14.86 -10.53
C ALA A 74 -4.66 15.71 -9.37
N GLN A 75 -5.97 15.62 -9.07
CA GLN A 75 -6.60 16.29 -7.93
C GLN A 75 -5.97 15.88 -6.58
N ALA A 76 -5.65 14.60 -6.41
CA ALA A 76 -4.99 14.11 -5.19
C ALA A 76 -3.64 14.79 -4.93
N VAL A 77 -2.93 15.14 -6.01
CA VAL A 77 -1.58 15.72 -5.99
C VAL A 77 -1.59 17.25 -5.96
N GLU A 78 -2.62 17.90 -6.51
CA GLU A 78 -2.72 19.37 -6.63
C GLU A 78 -2.62 20.11 -5.29
N ASN A 79 -3.05 19.49 -4.18
CA ASN A 79 -3.07 20.11 -2.86
C ASN A 79 -1.71 20.11 -2.14
N LEU A 80 -0.71 19.39 -2.65
CA LEU A 80 0.63 19.39 -2.08
C LEU A 80 1.34 20.69 -2.40
N ALA A 81 2.04 21.28 -1.43
CA ALA A 81 2.72 22.57 -1.63
C ALA A 81 4.03 22.41 -2.43
N SER A 82 4.80 21.36 -2.16
CA SER A 82 6.11 21.14 -2.76
C SER A 82 6.03 20.44 -4.11
N SER A 83 6.80 20.92 -5.10
CA SER A 83 6.97 20.22 -6.38
C SER A 83 7.60 18.84 -6.21
N GLN A 84 8.46 18.66 -5.21
CA GLN A 84 9.09 17.37 -4.92
C GLN A 84 8.06 16.37 -4.38
N GLU A 85 7.20 16.80 -3.45
CA GLU A 85 6.09 16.00 -2.93
C GLU A 85 5.14 15.60 -4.06
N ARG A 86 4.83 16.53 -4.97
CA ARG A 86 3.98 16.24 -6.14
C ARG A 86 4.58 15.18 -7.06
N VAL A 87 5.89 15.25 -7.32
CA VAL A 87 6.60 14.23 -8.12
C VAL A 87 6.59 12.87 -7.40
N LEU A 88 6.90 12.85 -6.10
CA LEU A 88 6.89 11.63 -5.30
C LEU A 88 5.50 10.96 -5.30
N ALA A 89 4.45 11.73 -5.04
CA ALA A 89 3.06 11.24 -5.04
C ALA A 89 2.64 10.73 -6.43
N SER A 90 3.00 11.45 -7.49
CA SER A 90 2.72 11.02 -8.87
C SER A 90 3.44 9.72 -9.23
N GLN A 91 4.70 9.57 -8.82
CA GLN A 91 5.46 8.33 -9.02
C GLN A 91 4.86 7.17 -8.24
N ALA A 92 4.45 7.39 -6.99
CA ALA A 92 3.79 6.36 -6.18
C ALA A 92 2.47 5.91 -6.79
N LEU A 93 1.62 6.85 -7.24
CA LEU A 93 0.36 6.54 -7.92
C LEU A 93 0.57 5.76 -9.21
N GLY A 94 1.64 6.04 -9.96
CA GLY A 94 2.00 5.31 -11.17
C GLY A 94 2.42 3.85 -10.93
N LEU A 95 2.63 3.43 -9.68
CA LEU A 95 2.90 2.03 -9.31
C LEU A 95 1.63 1.25 -8.96
N ILE A 96 0.46 1.90 -8.89
CA ILE A 96 -0.81 1.25 -8.57
C ILE A 96 -1.48 0.82 -9.88
N GLU A 97 -1.69 -0.48 -10.07
CA GLU A 97 -2.33 -1.04 -11.26
C GLU A 97 -3.86 -1.09 -11.14
N TYR A 98 -4.39 -1.19 -9.92
CA TYR A 98 -5.82 -1.22 -9.66
C TYR A 98 -6.47 0.10 -10.09
N ASP A 99 -7.47 0.03 -10.97
CA ASP A 99 -8.26 1.17 -11.46
C ASP A 99 -9.22 1.67 -10.37
N TRP A 100 -8.65 2.23 -9.31
CA TRP A 100 -9.38 2.72 -8.16
C TRP A 100 -10.27 3.91 -8.52
N GLN A 101 -9.89 4.70 -9.53
CA GLN A 101 -10.62 5.89 -9.95
C GLN A 101 -12.00 5.53 -10.53
N ASN A 102 -12.06 4.46 -11.33
CA ASN A 102 -13.33 3.98 -11.86
C ASN A 102 -14.05 3.02 -10.92
N SER A 103 -13.32 2.25 -10.11
CA SER A 103 -13.92 1.26 -9.22
C SER A 103 -14.51 1.91 -7.97
N LEU A 104 -13.77 2.81 -7.32
CA LEU A 104 -14.16 3.48 -6.08
C LEU A 104 -14.81 4.85 -6.35
N LYS A 105 -15.83 4.88 -7.21
CA LYS A 105 -16.51 6.16 -7.53
C LYS A 105 -17.07 6.84 -6.29
N GLY A 106 -16.71 8.11 -6.13
CA GLY A 106 -17.08 8.92 -4.98
C GLY A 106 -16.11 8.81 -3.80
N TRP A 107 -15.04 8.01 -3.92
CA TRP A 107 -13.91 8.12 -3.01
C TRP A 107 -12.94 9.22 -3.45
N GLU A 108 -12.40 9.93 -2.47
CA GLU A 108 -11.40 10.99 -2.67
C GLU A 108 -10.07 10.57 -2.04
N LEU A 109 -8.98 10.60 -2.79
CA LEU A 109 -7.62 10.43 -2.27
C LEU A 109 -6.96 11.79 -2.10
N ARG A 110 -6.37 12.05 -0.92
CA ARG A 110 -5.61 13.26 -0.63
C ARG A 110 -4.23 12.95 -0.10
N PHE A 111 -3.23 13.61 -0.65
CA PHE A 111 -1.91 13.68 -0.04
C PHE A 111 -1.80 14.90 0.86
N LEU A 112 -1.30 14.69 2.08
CA LEU A 112 -1.14 15.73 3.10
C LEU A 112 0.29 15.68 3.67
N GLY A 113 0.72 16.77 4.31
CA GLY A 113 1.99 16.81 5.03
C GLY A 113 2.03 15.83 6.21
N SER A 114 3.23 15.58 6.74
CA SER A 114 3.43 14.55 7.78
C SER A 114 2.54 14.74 9.02
N ARG A 115 2.05 13.63 9.57
CA ARG A 115 1.30 13.58 10.82
C ARG A 115 1.92 12.54 11.75
N THR A 116 2.29 12.96 12.97
CA THR A 116 2.94 12.08 13.95
C THR A 116 2.07 10.87 14.29
N GLY A 117 2.58 9.67 14.03
CA GLY A 117 1.89 8.40 14.32
C GLY A 117 1.09 7.82 13.15
N TYR A 118 0.91 8.55 12.04
CA TYR A 118 0.00 8.15 10.95
C TYR A 118 0.72 8.16 9.60
N ARG A 119 0.46 7.14 8.77
CA ARG A 119 0.95 7.04 7.38
C ARG A 119 -0.18 7.21 6.38
N GLY A 120 -1.32 6.61 6.67
CA GLY A 120 -2.57 6.80 5.95
C GLY A 120 -3.76 6.68 6.90
N MET A 121 -4.93 7.11 6.41
CA MET A 121 -6.22 6.95 7.07
C MET A 121 -7.33 6.86 6.02
N THR A 122 -8.24 5.92 6.23
CA THR A 122 -9.46 5.73 5.46
C THR A 122 -10.66 6.19 6.29
N TYR A 123 -11.43 7.16 5.78
CA TYR A 123 -12.61 7.75 6.40
C TYR A 123 -13.86 7.29 5.64
N PRO A 124 -14.59 6.26 6.12
CA PRO A 124 -15.67 5.63 5.36
C PRO A 124 -16.86 6.57 5.12
N ASP A 125 -17.25 7.32 6.15
CA ASP A 125 -18.40 8.23 6.11
C ASP A 125 -18.20 9.36 5.08
N ASP A 126 -16.96 9.85 4.97
CA ASP A 126 -16.57 10.89 4.03
C ASP A 126 -16.17 10.33 2.66
N ARG A 127 -16.05 9.00 2.53
CA ARG A 127 -15.37 8.32 1.42
C ARG A 127 -14.02 8.98 1.08
N ARG A 128 -13.23 9.27 2.11
CA ARG A 128 -11.95 9.97 1.95
C ARG A 128 -10.81 9.07 2.38
N ILE A 129 -9.74 9.08 1.60
CA ILE A 129 -8.45 8.50 1.94
C ILE A 129 -7.46 9.64 2.10
N GLU A 130 -6.73 9.66 3.21
CA GLU A 130 -5.63 10.58 3.45
C GLU A 130 -4.33 9.80 3.55
N VAL A 131 -3.29 10.28 2.86
CA VAL A 131 -1.94 9.73 2.94
C VAL A 131 -0.98 10.84 3.33
N TYR A 132 -0.21 10.61 4.40
CA TYR A 132 0.66 11.61 5.02
C TYR A 132 2.12 11.40 4.61
N LEU A 133 2.65 12.32 3.79
CA LEU A 133 4.02 12.26 3.30
C LEU A 133 5.00 12.52 4.45
N ARG A 134 6.15 11.83 4.42
CA ARG A 134 7.24 12.01 5.37
C ARG A 134 8.56 12.22 4.66
N ASP A 135 9.47 12.90 5.37
CA ASP A 135 10.86 12.97 4.96
C ASP A 135 11.44 11.56 4.81
N GLY A 136 12.09 11.33 3.67
CA GLY A 136 12.69 10.03 3.34
C GLY A 136 11.73 9.02 2.72
N ASP A 137 10.46 9.37 2.44
CA ASP A 137 9.59 8.50 1.66
C ASP A 137 10.16 8.27 0.24
N THR A 138 10.02 7.03 -0.21
CA THR A 138 10.32 6.59 -1.57
C THR A 138 9.01 6.36 -2.33
N PRO A 139 9.01 6.37 -3.67
CA PRO A 139 7.81 6.06 -4.44
C PRO A 139 7.18 4.71 -4.06
N THR A 140 8.00 3.68 -3.85
CA THR A 140 7.54 2.33 -3.47
C THR A 140 6.95 2.31 -2.07
N SER A 141 7.59 2.95 -1.08
CA SER A 141 7.05 2.99 0.29
C SER A 141 5.76 3.80 0.39
N LEU A 142 5.64 4.87 -0.40
CA LEU A 142 4.41 5.65 -0.48
C LEU A 142 3.31 4.89 -1.23
N ALA A 143 3.64 4.20 -2.32
CA ALA A 143 2.70 3.35 -3.06
C ALA A 143 2.13 2.23 -2.17
N HIS A 144 2.96 1.61 -1.32
CA HIS A 144 2.48 0.61 -0.35
C HIS A 144 1.40 1.21 0.55
N VAL A 145 1.64 2.40 1.12
CA VAL A 145 0.64 3.07 1.98
C VAL A 145 -0.63 3.38 1.20
N VAL A 146 -0.51 3.94 -0.01
CA VAL A 146 -1.67 4.22 -0.87
C VAL A 146 -2.47 2.94 -1.15
N ALA A 147 -1.78 1.86 -1.53
CA ALA A 147 -2.42 0.58 -1.83
C ALA A 147 -3.10 -0.04 -0.60
N HIS A 148 -2.48 0.07 0.57
CA HIS A 148 -3.08 -0.36 1.84
C HIS A 148 -4.41 0.36 2.08
N GLU A 149 -4.43 1.70 2.02
CA GLU A 149 -5.67 2.45 2.24
C GLU A 149 -6.73 2.19 1.16
N LEU A 150 -6.31 1.99 -0.10
CA LEU A 150 -7.22 1.54 -1.16
C LEU A 150 -7.83 0.16 -0.85
N GLY A 151 -7.06 -0.73 -0.22
CA GLY A 151 -7.57 -2.02 0.26
C GLY A 151 -8.73 -1.87 1.25
N HIS A 152 -8.60 -0.99 2.23
CA HIS A 152 -9.71 -0.67 3.15
C HIS A 152 -10.93 -0.11 2.41
N ALA A 153 -10.73 0.83 1.49
CA ALA A 153 -11.82 1.39 0.71
C ALA A 153 -12.52 0.34 -0.17
N VAL A 154 -11.79 -0.65 -0.71
CA VAL A 154 -12.34 -1.79 -1.45
C VAL A 154 -13.19 -2.68 -0.56
N ASP A 155 -12.71 -3.09 0.62
CA ASP A 155 -13.49 -3.87 1.60
C ASP A 155 -14.80 -3.14 1.94
N LEU A 156 -14.70 -1.87 2.34
CA LEU A 156 -15.84 -1.07 2.74
C LEU A 156 -16.85 -0.82 1.61
N THR A 157 -16.40 -0.82 0.36
CA THR A 157 -17.28 -0.56 -0.79
C THR A 157 -17.96 -1.82 -1.30
N PHE A 158 -17.26 -2.96 -1.29
CA PHE A 158 -17.68 -4.14 -2.04
C PHE A 158 -17.92 -5.39 -1.21
N PHE A 159 -17.31 -5.53 -0.03
CA PHE A 159 -17.34 -6.80 0.68
C PHE A 159 -18.55 -6.92 1.60
N ASP A 160 -19.18 -8.08 1.54
CA ASP A 160 -20.08 -8.57 2.57
C ASP A 160 -19.35 -9.52 3.54
N ASP A 161 -20.07 -10.03 4.54
CA ASP A 161 -19.48 -10.96 5.50
C ASP A 161 -19.04 -12.29 4.88
N GLY A 162 -19.61 -12.68 3.73
CA GLY A 162 -19.20 -13.86 2.96
C GLY A 162 -17.82 -13.68 2.36
N ASP A 163 -17.58 -12.55 1.71
CA ASP A 163 -16.29 -12.17 1.15
C ASP A 163 -15.21 -12.12 2.24
N ARG A 164 -15.53 -11.50 3.38
CA ARG A 164 -14.64 -11.43 4.56
C ARG A 164 -14.30 -12.81 5.11
N ARG A 165 -15.30 -13.71 5.25
CA ARG A 165 -15.07 -15.10 5.67
C ARG A 165 -14.23 -15.87 4.65
N ALA A 166 -14.45 -15.65 3.36
CA ALA A 166 -13.68 -16.30 2.30
C ALA A 166 -12.20 -15.90 2.39
N TRP A 167 -11.91 -14.63 2.64
CA TRP A 167 -10.54 -14.15 2.88
C TRP A 167 -9.91 -14.82 4.12
N MET A 168 -10.59 -14.76 5.26
CA MET A 168 -10.10 -15.35 6.52
C MET A 168 -9.81 -16.84 6.39
N SER A 169 -10.70 -17.57 5.69
CA SER A 169 -10.52 -19.00 5.40
C SER A 169 -9.31 -19.25 4.50
N ALA A 170 -9.11 -18.46 3.44
CA ALA A 170 -7.95 -18.57 2.55
C ALA A 170 -6.63 -18.29 3.29
N ARG A 171 -6.65 -17.34 4.22
CA ARG A 171 -5.52 -16.99 5.08
C ARG A 171 -5.29 -17.96 6.23
N LYS A 172 -6.23 -18.88 6.47
CA LYS A 172 -6.21 -19.85 7.59
C LYS A 172 -6.13 -19.13 8.95
N VAL A 173 -6.77 -17.96 9.03
CA VAL A 173 -6.84 -17.19 10.27
C VAL A 173 -7.91 -17.80 11.17
N GLY A 174 -7.62 -17.91 12.47
CA GLY A 174 -8.54 -18.47 13.45
C GLY A 174 -9.80 -17.60 13.63
N SER A 175 -10.93 -18.25 13.95
CA SER A 175 -12.23 -17.58 14.11
C SER A 175 -12.33 -16.57 15.26
N GLY A 176 -11.29 -16.48 16.11
CA GLY A 176 -11.21 -15.51 17.20
C GLY A 176 -10.64 -14.15 16.78
N VAL A 177 -10.13 -14.03 15.55
CA VAL A 177 -9.60 -12.76 15.04
C VAL A 177 -10.75 -11.95 14.46
N PRO A 178 -11.00 -10.73 14.96
CA PRO A 178 -12.07 -9.89 14.44
C PRO A 178 -11.70 -9.36 13.05
N TRP A 179 -12.72 -9.15 12.20
CA TRP A 179 -12.50 -8.47 10.92
C TRP A 179 -12.14 -7.01 11.13
N PHE A 180 -13.02 -6.26 11.81
CA PHE A 180 -12.77 -4.87 12.22
C PHE A 180 -12.33 -4.81 13.68
N VAL A 181 -11.43 -3.88 13.97
CA VAL A 181 -11.07 -3.53 15.34
C VAL A 181 -11.91 -2.36 15.84
N GLY A 182 -12.18 -2.34 17.15
CA GLY A 182 -12.78 -1.18 17.81
C GLY A 182 -11.79 -0.02 17.94
N PRO A 183 -12.23 1.12 18.51
CA PRO A 183 -11.39 2.30 18.69
C PRO A 183 -10.06 1.97 19.39
N GLY A 184 -8.95 2.43 18.79
CA GLY A 184 -7.59 2.19 19.29
C GLY A 184 -7.05 0.77 19.09
N GLY A 185 -7.76 -0.11 18.37
CA GLY A 185 -7.24 -1.43 18.02
C GLY A 185 -6.18 -1.37 16.92
N ALA A 186 -5.30 -2.37 16.89
CA ALA A 186 -4.19 -2.43 15.95
C ALA A 186 -4.66 -3.02 14.61
N ASP A 187 -4.66 -2.20 13.56
CA ASP A 187 -5.06 -2.59 12.21
C ASP A 187 -4.39 -3.88 11.73
N PHE A 188 -3.06 -3.99 11.86
CA PHE A 188 -2.28 -5.14 11.39
C PHE A 188 -2.58 -6.47 12.09
N SER A 189 -3.32 -6.44 13.21
CA SER A 189 -3.78 -7.64 13.94
C SER A 189 -5.21 -8.06 13.58
N SER A 190 -5.82 -7.41 12.58
CA SER A 190 -7.22 -7.57 12.20
C SER A 190 -7.39 -8.18 10.82
N GLY A 191 -8.58 -8.72 10.53
CA GLY A 191 -8.90 -9.27 9.22
C GLY A 191 -8.88 -8.20 8.11
N CYS A 192 -9.40 -7.00 8.38
CA CYS A 192 -9.36 -5.89 7.41
C CYS A 192 -7.91 -5.43 7.15
N GLY A 193 -7.08 -5.33 8.18
CA GLY A 193 -5.67 -4.95 8.03
C GLY A 193 -4.84 -5.99 7.26
N ASP A 194 -5.05 -7.30 7.50
CA ASP A 194 -4.39 -8.35 6.69
C ASP A 194 -4.85 -8.34 5.23
N PHE A 195 -6.13 -8.07 4.98
CA PHE A 195 -6.64 -7.87 3.63
C PHE A 195 -5.99 -6.65 2.96
N ALA A 196 -5.96 -5.50 3.63
CA ALA A 196 -5.36 -4.26 3.12
C ALA A 196 -3.85 -4.43 2.84
N GLU A 197 -3.11 -5.08 3.73
CA GLU A 197 -1.69 -5.41 3.52
C GLU A 197 -1.49 -6.37 2.34
N SER A 198 -2.39 -7.34 2.17
CA SER A 198 -2.33 -8.26 1.02
C SER A 198 -2.70 -7.57 -0.29
N PHE A 199 -3.58 -6.59 -0.25
CA PHE A 199 -3.89 -5.73 -1.39
C PHE A 199 -2.67 -4.89 -1.76
N ALA A 200 -1.99 -4.29 -0.78
CA ALA A 200 -0.73 -3.57 -1.00
C ALA A 200 0.35 -4.47 -1.60
N TRP A 201 0.49 -5.69 -1.07
CA TRP A 201 1.40 -6.70 -1.60
C TRP A 201 1.07 -7.08 -3.05
N TRP A 202 -0.21 -7.20 -3.41
CA TRP A 202 -0.64 -7.48 -4.78
C TRP A 202 -0.28 -6.35 -5.75
N GLN A 203 -0.43 -5.09 -5.32
CA GLN A 203 -0.21 -3.91 -6.17
C GLN A 203 1.27 -3.57 -6.34
N VAL A 204 2.04 -3.63 -5.26
CA VAL A 204 3.39 -3.05 -5.22
C VAL A 204 4.48 -4.12 -5.09
N GLY A 205 4.13 -5.33 -4.68
CA GLY A 205 5.08 -6.41 -4.42
C GLY A 205 5.92 -6.20 -3.14
N PRO A 206 6.98 -6.99 -2.93
CA PRO A 206 7.91 -6.80 -1.81
C PRO A 206 8.56 -5.40 -1.89
N PRO A 207 8.77 -4.69 -0.76
CA PRO A 207 9.60 -5.20 0.35
C PRO A 207 8.98 -5.10 1.76
N ALA A 208 7.76 -4.57 1.89
CA ALA A 208 7.15 -4.31 3.18
C ALA A 208 5.97 -5.25 3.44
N TRP A 209 5.89 -5.76 4.66
CA TRP A 209 4.80 -6.61 5.13
C TRP A 209 4.61 -6.37 6.61
N PHE A 210 3.43 -5.88 6.99
CA PHE A 210 3.14 -5.47 8.37
C PHE A 210 2.06 -6.31 9.04
N SER A 211 1.25 -7.08 8.29
CA SER A 211 0.24 -7.94 8.89
C SER A 211 0.84 -8.93 9.89
N GLU A 212 0.20 -9.01 11.05
CA GLU A 212 0.56 -9.90 12.16
C GLU A 212 -0.16 -11.26 12.07
N LEU A 213 -1.06 -11.44 11.10
CA LEU A 213 -1.89 -12.64 10.96
C LEU A 213 -1.22 -13.77 10.16
N GLY A 214 -0.04 -13.51 9.59
CA GLY A 214 0.77 -14.52 8.91
C GLY A 214 1.83 -13.92 8.01
N SER A 215 2.55 -14.78 7.27
CA SER A 215 3.46 -14.35 6.20
C SER A 215 2.70 -13.70 5.03
N PRO A 216 3.41 -12.99 4.13
CA PRO A 216 2.83 -12.46 2.89
C PRO A 216 1.98 -13.50 2.13
N PRO A 217 0.94 -13.06 1.38
CA PRO A 217 0.02 -13.98 0.74
C PRO A 217 0.72 -14.85 -0.29
N THR A 218 0.43 -16.15 -0.27
CA THR A 218 0.85 -17.07 -1.33
C THR A 218 0.12 -16.77 -2.65
N ALA A 219 0.60 -17.29 -3.77
CA ALA A 219 -0.06 -17.14 -5.06
C ALA A 219 -1.53 -17.61 -5.05
N ALA A 220 -1.85 -18.68 -4.31
CA ALA A 220 -3.23 -19.16 -4.17
C ALA A 220 -4.10 -18.17 -3.39
N GLN A 221 -3.56 -17.54 -2.34
CA GLN A 221 -4.26 -16.52 -1.55
C GLN A 221 -4.46 -15.23 -2.37
N LEU A 222 -3.47 -14.82 -3.16
CA LEU A 222 -3.62 -13.72 -4.11
C LEU A 222 -4.70 -14.03 -5.16
N GLY A 223 -4.85 -15.28 -5.60
CA GLY A 223 -5.96 -15.69 -6.46
C GLY A 223 -7.34 -15.45 -5.83
N VAL A 224 -7.48 -15.72 -4.52
CA VAL A 224 -8.72 -15.41 -3.77
C VAL A 224 -8.92 -13.89 -3.69
N LEU A 225 -7.88 -13.14 -3.35
CA LEU A 225 -7.92 -11.67 -3.30
C LEU A 225 -8.41 -11.08 -4.62
N VAL A 226 -7.79 -11.46 -5.74
CA VAL A 226 -8.18 -10.97 -7.07
C VAL A 226 -9.64 -11.34 -7.38
N GLY A 227 -10.07 -12.55 -7.03
CA GLY A 227 -11.47 -12.95 -7.16
C GLY A 227 -12.43 -12.10 -6.32
N LEU A 228 -12.02 -11.67 -5.12
CA LEU A 228 -12.77 -10.73 -4.26
C LEU A 228 -12.88 -9.34 -4.89
N VAL A 229 -11.77 -8.82 -5.40
CA VAL A 229 -11.67 -7.44 -5.88
C VAL A 229 -12.28 -7.25 -7.28
N VAL A 230 -12.05 -8.19 -8.21
CA VAL A 230 -12.40 -8.02 -9.63
C VAL A 230 -13.81 -8.53 -9.95
N LEU A 231 -14.35 -9.45 -9.14
CA LEU A 231 -15.68 -10.03 -9.32
C LEU A 231 -16.52 -9.89 -8.04
N PRO A 232 -16.84 -8.66 -7.60
CA PRO A 232 -17.63 -8.46 -6.39
C PRO A 232 -19.06 -9.03 -6.55
N GLY A 233 -19.56 -9.71 -5.51
CA GLY A 233 -20.96 -10.15 -5.43
C GLY A 233 -21.34 -11.47 -6.16
N LEU A 234 -20.37 -12.26 -6.63
CA LEU A 234 -20.66 -13.63 -7.07
C LEU A 234 -20.81 -14.55 -5.84
N PRO A 235 -21.80 -15.47 -5.82
CA PRO A 235 -21.92 -16.44 -4.73
C PRO A 235 -20.67 -17.32 -4.68
N ARG A 236 -20.01 -17.35 -3.52
CA ARG A 236 -18.81 -18.15 -3.23
C ARG A 236 -19.14 -19.36 -2.37
#